data_AF-A0A383D2E8-F1
#
_entry.id   AF-A0A383D2E8-F1
#
_cell.length_a   1.000
_cell.length_b   1.000
_cell.length_c   1.000
_cell.angle_alpha   90.00
_cell.angle_beta   90.00
_cell.angle_gamma   90.00
#
_symmetry.space_group_name_H-M   'P 1'
#
loop_
_entity.id
_entity.type
_entity.pdbx_description
1 polymer ?
#
loop_
_entity_poly.entity_id
_entity_poly.type
_entity_poly.pdbx_seq_one_letter_code
_entity_poly.pdbx_strand_id
1 'polypeptide(L)'
;MFEHFGRCAPKEGCGVLALKRGKLKWIPCTNVAEENEDFILDQDEYLKIYYTHEIIGIVHSHVHAPCNPSETDKKYCNITRIP
;
A
#
# COMPACT_ATOMS: atom_id res chain seq x y z
N MET A 1 -3.37 -9.23 5.72
CA MET A 1 -2.82 -8.94 4.38
C MET A 1 -3.56 -9.72 3.31
N PHE A 2 -3.37 -11.05 3.17
CA PHE A 2 -4.05 -11.85 2.14
C PHE A 2 -5.58 -11.71 2.09
N GLU A 3 -6.25 -11.74 3.25
CA GLU A 3 -7.71 -11.56 3.34
C GLU A 3 -8.17 -10.15 2.90
N HIS A 4 -7.33 -9.13 3.06
CA HIS A 4 -7.63 -7.79 2.58
C HIS A 4 -7.51 -7.73 1.05
N PHE A 5 -6.42 -8.28 0.48
CA PHE A 5 -6.25 -8.37 -0.98
C PHE A 5 -7.37 -9.15 -1.66
N GLY A 6 -7.81 -10.27 -1.08
CA GLY A 6 -8.95 -11.03 -1.59
C GLY A 6 -10.27 -10.24 -1.59
N ARG A 7 -10.44 -9.26 -0.68
CA ARG A 7 -11.61 -8.38 -0.64
C ARG A 7 -11.52 -7.18 -1.59
N CYS A 8 -10.32 -6.76 -1.95
CA CYS A 8 -10.09 -5.65 -2.88
C CYS A 8 -10.27 -6.07 -4.35
N ALA A 9 -10.07 -7.34 -4.67
CA ALA A 9 -10.25 -7.86 -6.03
C ALA A 9 -11.63 -7.47 -6.60
N PRO A 10 -11.71 -6.99 -7.86
CA PRO A 10 -10.67 -7.06 -8.89
C PRO A 10 -9.61 -5.95 -8.86
N LYS A 11 -9.74 -4.94 -7.99
CA LYS A 11 -8.73 -3.90 -7.81
C LYS A 11 -7.55 -4.40 -6.99
N GLU A 12 -6.41 -3.74 -7.15
CA GLU A 12 -5.31 -3.89 -6.22
C GLU A 12 -5.73 -3.52 -4.79
N GLY A 13 -5.34 -4.32 -3.81
CA GLY A 13 -5.37 -3.91 -2.40
C GLY A 13 -4.05 -3.27 -2.01
N CYS A 14 -4.08 -2.31 -1.10
CA CYS A 14 -2.90 -1.55 -0.69
C CYS A 14 -2.90 -1.31 0.83
N GLY A 15 -1.74 -0.98 1.39
CA GLY A 15 -1.62 -0.63 2.78
C GLY A 15 -0.19 -0.35 3.21
N VAL A 16 -0.03 -0.06 4.50
CA VAL A 16 1.22 0.45 5.06
C VAL A 16 1.82 -0.57 6.03
N LEU A 17 3.12 -0.80 5.91
CA LEU A 17 3.94 -1.40 6.95
C LEU A 17 4.51 -0.28 7.83
N ALA A 18 4.18 -0.29 9.12
CA ALA A 18 4.58 0.77 10.04
C ALA A 18 4.98 0.24 11.42
N LEU A 19 5.88 0.94 12.11
CA LEU A 19 6.23 0.66 13.51
C LEU A 19 5.32 1.46 14.45
N LYS A 20 4.78 0.78 15.46
CA LYS A 20 4.20 1.41 16.66
C LYS A 20 4.97 0.96 17.89
N ARG A 21 5.67 1.88 18.55
CA ARG A 21 6.48 1.57 19.74
C ARG A 21 7.44 0.39 19.48
N GLY A 22 8.14 0.42 18.35
CA GLY A 22 9.10 -0.61 17.92
C GLY A 22 8.50 -1.93 17.43
N LYS A 23 7.16 -2.06 17.34
CA LYS A 23 6.51 -3.27 16.80
C LYS A 23 6.00 -3.03 15.39
N LEU A 24 6.42 -3.88 14.44
CA LEU A 24 5.95 -3.86 13.06
C LEU A 24 4.47 -4.24 12.97
N LYS A 25 3.72 -3.45 12.20
CA LYS A 25 2.29 -3.59 11.97
C LYS A 25 1.98 -3.44 10.49
N TRP A 26 1.17 -4.36 9.99
CA TRP A 26 0.45 -4.22 8.72
C TRP A 26 -0.85 -3.45 8.97
N ILE A 27 -1.07 -2.38 8.21
CA ILE A 27 -2.28 -1.57 8.28
C ILE A 27 -2.88 -1.52 6.87
N PRO A 28 -4.00 -2.23 6.60
CA PRO A 28 -4.66 -2.15 5.29
C PRO A 28 -5.21 -0.73 5.09
N CYS A 29 -5.21 -0.27 3.85
CA CYS A 29 -5.76 1.03 3.47
C CYS A 29 -6.70 0.87 2.28
N THR A 30 -7.60 1.83 2.12
CA THR A 30 -8.53 1.86 1.00
C THR A 30 -7.78 2.29 -0.27
N ASN A 31 -7.95 1.52 -1.36
CA ASN A 31 -7.50 1.91 -2.69
C ASN A 31 -8.53 2.83 -3.33
N VAL A 32 -8.17 4.09 -3.57
CA VAL A 32 -9.03 5.11 -4.21
C VAL A 32 -8.71 5.33 -5.69
N ALA A 33 -7.81 4.54 -6.29
CA ALA A 33 -7.54 4.58 -7.71
C ALA A 33 -8.80 4.25 -8.53
N GLU A 34 -8.97 4.93 -9.67
CA GLU A 34 -10.08 4.66 -10.59
C GLU A 34 -9.86 3.33 -11.32
N GLU A 35 -8.63 3.12 -11.81
CA GLU A 35 -8.19 1.93 -12.54
C GLU A 35 -7.98 0.70 -11.63
N ASN A 36 -8.03 -0.50 -12.23
CA ASN A 36 -7.87 -1.76 -11.49
C ASN A 36 -6.41 -2.19 -11.29
N GLU A 37 -5.51 -1.71 -12.15
CA GLU A 37 -4.08 -2.07 -12.20
C GLU A 37 -3.18 -1.06 -11.48
N ASP A 38 -3.78 -0.13 -10.73
CA ASP A 38 -3.09 0.92 -9.99
C ASP A 38 -3.63 0.97 -8.55
N PHE A 39 -2.85 1.61 -7.68
CA PHE A 39 -3.32 1.94 -6.34
C PHE A 39 -3.03 3.38 -5.95
N ILE A 40 -3.96 3.97 -5.21
CA ILE A 40 -3.79 5.24 -4.52
C ILE A 40 -4.29 5.01 -3.09
N LEU A 41 -3.42 5.20 -2.10
CA LEU A 41 -3.81 5.11 -0.69
C LEU A 41 -4.79 6.26 -0.38
N ASP A 42 -5.87 5.95 0.34
CA ASP A 42 -6.71 6.98 0.93
C ASP A 42 -5.87 7.94 1.78
N GLN A 43 -6.00 9.24 1.48
CA GLN A 43 -5.16 10.28 2.05
C GLN A 43 -5.38 10.42 3.56
N ASP A 44 -6.62 10.33 4.03
CA ASP A 44 -6.95 10.52 5.45
C ASP A 44 -6.43 9.34 6.29
N GLU A 45 -6.57 8.12 5.76
CA GLU A 45 -5.99 6.92 6.37
C GLU A 45 -4.46 7.00 6.43
N TYR A 46 -3.82 7.37 5.32
CA TYR A 46 -2.36 7.53 5.25
C TYR A 46 -1.85 8.59 6.23
N LEU A 47 -2.47 9.77 6.26
CA LEU A 47 -2.10 10.85 7.19
C LEU A 47 -2.26 10.42 8.63
N LYS A 48 -3.34 9.71 8.97
CA LYS A 48 -3.54 9.17 10.31
C LYS A 48 -2.43 8.21 10.70
N ILE A 49 -1.99 7.34 9.80
CA ILE A 49 -0.87 6.43 10.05
C ILE A 49 0.42 7.23 10.22
N TYR A 50 0.69 8.18 9.32
CA TYR A 50 1.88 9.05 9.34
C TYR A 50 2.04 9.79 10.67
N TYR A 51 0.95 10.33 11.23
CA TYR A 51 1.01 11.05 12.51
C TYR A 51 1.11 10.14 13.73
N THR A 52 0.83 8.85 13.62
CA THR A 52 0.72 7.94 14.77
C THR A 52 1.70 6.77 14.75
N HIS A 53 2.38 6.54 13.64
CA HIS A 53 3.31 5.44 13.39
C HIS A 53 4.49 5.91 12.55
N GLU A 54 5.59 5.18 12.63
CA GLU A 54 6.73 5.34 11.71
C GLU A 54 6.48 4.46 10.49
N ILE A 55 6.35 5.05 9.31
CA ILE A 55 6.11 4.33 8.06
C ILE A 55 7.43 3.70 7.58
N ILE A 56 7.41 2.40 7.35
CA ILE A 56 8.56 1.61 6.91
C ILE A 56 8.47 1.25 5.43
N GLY A 57 7.25 1.06 4.92
CA GLY A 57 7.03 0.74 3.52
C GLY A 57 5.55 0.66 3.15
N ILE A 58 5.30 0.57 1.85
CA ILE A 58 3.97 0.37 1.27
C ILE A 58 3.91 -1.04 0.68
N VAL A 59 2.76 -1.70 0.82
CA VAL A 59 2.53 -3.01 0.19
C VAL A 59 1.23 -2.94 -0.58
N HIS A 60 1.27 -3.38 -1.82
CA HIS A 60 0.10 -3.55 -2.67
C HIS A 60 0.08 -4.95 -3.30
N SER A 61 -1.01 -5.29 -3.96
CA SER A 61 -1.20 -6.57 -4.64
C SER A 61 -1.48 -6.39 -6.12
N HIS A 62 -0.74 -7.07 -6.98
CA HIS A 62 -1.10 -7.23 -8.38
C HIS A 62 -2.18 -8.30 -8.54
N VAL A 63 -3.24 -7.99 -9.29
CA VAL A 63 -4.32 -8.95 -9.60
C VAL A 63 -4.12 -9.47 -11.04
N HIS A 64 -4.03 -10.79 -11.20
CA HIS A 64 -3.74 -11.45 -12.49
C HIS A 64 -2.42 -11.05 -13.18
N ALA A 65 -1.51 -10.37 -12.47
CA ALA A 65 -0.18 -10.00 -12.95
C ALA A 65 0.94 -10.54 -12.03
N PRO A 66 2.19 -10.63 -12.51
CA PRO A 66 3.33 -11.09 -11.72
C PRO A 66 3.59 -10.21 -10.50
N CYS A 67 4.16 -10.77 -9.43
CA CYS A 67 4.50 -10.04 -8.21
C CYS A 67 5.76 -9.15 -8.29
N ASN A 68 6.31 -8.93 -9.48
CA ASN A 68 7.45 -8.03 -9.68
C ASN A 68 6.93 -6.58 -9.78
N PRO A 69 7.65 -5.60 -9.22
CA PRO A 69 7.24 -4.20 -9.30
C PRO A 69 7.21 -3.74 -10.76
N SER A 70 6.13 -3.07 -11.14
CA SER A 70 5.99 -2.39 -12.42
C SER A 70 6.95 -1.20 -12.52
N GLU A 71 7.06 -0.60 -13.70
CA GLU A 71 7.85 0.62 -13.87
C GLU A 71 7.26 1.80 -13.09
N THR A 72 5.94 1.84 -12.95
CA THR A 72 5.21 2.83 -12.15
C THR A 72 5.55 2.68 -10.67
N ASP A 73 5.54 1.45 -10.15
CA ASP A 73 5.87 1.17 -8.74
C ASP A 73 7.30 1.61 -8.42
N LYS A 74 8.26 1.22 -9.29
CA LYS A 74 9.67 1.63 -9.13
C LYS A 74 9.81 3.14 -9.14
N LYS A 75 9.11 3.84 -10.05
CA LYS A 75 9.18 5.29 -10.16
C LYS A 75 8.67 5.95 -8.87
N TYR A 76 7.51 5.55 -8.36
CA TYR A 76 6.95 6.16 -7.16
C TYR A 76 7.74 5.81 -5.90
N CYS A 77 8.20 4.57 -5.74
CA CYS A 77 9.11 4.17 -4.66
C CYS A 77 10.36 5.09 -4.60
N ASN A 78 10.97 5.36 -5.75
CA ASN A 78 12.16 6.22 -5.84
C ASN A 78 11.85 7.70 -5.51
N ILE A 79 10.68 8.21 -5.90
CA ILE A 79 10.26 9.60 -5.63
C ILE A 79 9.96 9.80 -4.15
N THR A 80 9.17 8.89 -3.56
CA THR A 80 8.75 9.00 -2.16
C THR A 80 9.86 8.62 -1.18
N ARG A 81 10.84 7.84 -1.64
CA ARG A 81 11.86 7.18 -0.82
C ARG A 81 11.25 6.25 0.24
N ILE A 82 10.06 5.72 -0.05
CA ILE A 82 9.38 4.72 0.75
C ILE A 82 9.39 3.43 -0.07
N PRO A 83 9.97 2.33 0.47
CA PRO A 83 10.02 1.05 -0.22
C PRO A 83 8.63 0.41 -0.35
#